data_AF-A0A3M1JBA2-F1
#
_entry.id   AF-A0A3M1JBA2-F1
#
_cell.length_a   1.000
_cell.length_b   1.000
_cell.length_c   1.000
_cell.angle_alpha   90.00
_cell.angle_beta   90.00
_cell.angle_gamma   90.00
#
_symmetry.space_group_name_H-M   'P 1'
#
loop_
_entity.id
_entity.type
_entity.pdbx_description
1 polymer ?
#
loop_
_entity_poly.entity_id
_entity_poly.type
_entity_poly.pdbx_seq_one_letter_code
_entity_poly.pdbx_strand_id
1 'polypeptide(L)' 'GLAAFQEQNPNGFWVHNLRLAYEPSEKIRATLILGNLTNREYFLRPALMEAPRNLGLRLDYEF' A
#
# COMPACT_ATOMS: atom_id res chain seq x y z
N GLY A 1 -14.46 -7.07 -18.21
CA GLY A 1 -15.53 -7.20 -17.19
C GLY A 1 -15.00 -7.95 -15.98
N LEU A 2 -15.69 -7.91 -14.84
CA LEU A 2 -15.23 -8.49 -13.57
C LEU A 2 -14.88 -9.99 -13.69
N ALA A 3 -15.70 -10.76 -14.41
CA ALA A 3 -15.47 -12.19 -14.67
C ALA A 3 -14.15 -12.44 -15.43
N ALA A 4 -13.89 -11.68 -16.49
CA ALA A 4 -12.65 -11.80 -17.26
C ALA A 4 -11.38 -11.45 -16.44
N PHE A 5 -11.48 -10.52 -15.49
CA PHE A 5 -10.36 -10.20 -14.60
C PHE A 5 -10.11 -11.30 -13.56
N GLN A 6 -11.17 -11.94 -13.05
CA GLN A 6 -11.06 -13.10 -12.17
C GLN A 6 -10.44 -14.30 -12.89
N GLU A 7 -10.85 -14.57 -14.13
CA GLU A 7 -10.27 -15.64 -14.97
C GLU A 7 -8.78 -15.42 -15.26
N GLN A 8 -8.34 -14.16 -15.40
CA GLN A 8 -6.93 -13.82 -15.62
C GLN A 8 -6.07 -13.84 -14.35
N ASN A 9 -6.68 -13.82 -13.16
CA ASN A 9 -5.98 -13.82 -11.88
C ASN A 9 -6.47 -14.93 -10.94
N PRO A 10 -6.34 -16.21 -11.32
CA PRO A 10 -6.87 -17.34 -10.55
C PRO A 10 -6.11 -17.59 -9.23
N ASN A 11 -4.87 -17.11 -9.12
CA ASN A 11 -3.95 -17.45 -8.03
C ASN A 11 -3.82 -16.34 -6.96
N GLY A 12 -4.78 -15.41 -6.92
CA GLY A 12 -4.72 -14.25 -6.03
C GLY A 12 -3.66 -13.23 -6.42
N PHE A 13 -3.33 -12.32 -5.50
CA PHE A 13 -2.50 -11.15 -5.78
C PHE A 13 -1.38 -11.01 -4.75
N TRP A 14 -0.18 -10.70 -5.23
CA TRP A 14 0.92 -10.26 -4.38
C TRP A 14 0.94 -8.73 -4.36
N VAL A 15 0.79 -8.16 -3.16
CA VAL A 15 0.79 -6.71 -2.94
C VAL A 15 1.93 -6.39 -1.97
N HIS A 16 2.85 -5.54 -2.44
CA HIS A 16 4.02 -5.16 -1.67
C HIS A 16 3.79 -3.79 -1.05
N ASN A 17 3.93 -3.71 0.27
CA ASN A 17 3.86 -2.46 1.02
C ASN A 17 5.22 -2.19 1.65
N LEU A 18 5.68 -0.95 1.56
CA LEU A 18 6.96 -0.51 2.11
C LEU A 18 6.73 0.61 3.11
N ARG A 19 7.40 0.52 4.26
CA ARG A 19 7.41 1.59 5.27
C ARG A 19 8.84 1.86 5.70
N LEU A 20 9.28 3.11 5.58
CA LEU A 20 10.61 3.55 5.99
C LEU A 20 10.42 4.61 7.06
N ALA A 21 11.00 4.39 8.24
CA ALA A 21 11.03 5.38 9.32
C ALA A 21 12.46 5.88 9.49
N TYR A 22 12.59 7.19 9.70
CA TYR A 22 13.82 7.87 10.01
C TYR A 22 13.62 8.72 11.26
N GLU A 23 14.45 8.47 12.27
CA GLU A 23 14.37 9.08 13.60
C GLU A 23 15.69 9.80 13.87
N PRO A 24 15.84 11.06 13.38
CA PRO A 24 17.08 11.82 13.58
C PRO A 24 17.32 12.23 15.05
N SER A 25 16.27 12.22 15.88
CA SER A 25 16.35 12.44 17.31
C SER A 25 15.18 11.75 18.00
N GLU A 26 15.23 11.64 19.33
CA GLU A 26 14.13 11.06 20.13
C GLU A 26 12.82 11.86 20.01
N LYS A 27 12.88 13.11 19.53
CA LYS A 27 11.72 14.00 19.43
C LYS A 27 11.10 14.05 18.04
N ILE A 28 11.79 13.57 17.01
CA ILE A 28 11.38 13.73 15.63
C ILE A 28 11.42 12.38 14.94
N ARG A 29 10.30 12.00 14.33
CA ARG A 29 10.21 10.82 13.49
C ARG A 29 9.53 11.16 12.18
N ALA A 30 10.20 10.87 11.07
CA ALA A 30 9.64 10.92 9.74
C ALA A 30 9.38 9.50 9.25
N THR A 31 8.16 9.20 8.82
CA THR A 31 7.80 7.89 8.25
C THR A 31 7.25 8.05 6.85
N LEU A 32 7.92 7.44 5.87
CA LEU A 32 7.43 7.25 4.52
C LEU A 32 6.64 5.95 4.44
N ILE A 33 5.43 6.01 3.90
CA ILE A 33 4.53 4.87 3.72
C ILE A 33 4.20 4.76 2.24
N LEU A 34 4.56 3.63 1.63
CA LEU A 34 4.31 3.30 0.24
C LEU A 34 3.43 2.05 0.20
N GLY A 35 2.14 2.26 -0.04
CA GLY A 35 1.18 1.17 -0.22
C GLY A 35 1.09 0.76 -1.68
N ASN A 36 1.06 -0.55 -1.94
CA ASN A 36 1.00 -1.13 -3.27
C ASN A 36 2.13 -0.60 -4.18
N LEU A 37 3.36 -0.88 -3.78
CA LEU A 37 4.61 -0.44 -4.42
C LEU A 37 4.64 -0.76 -5.92
N THR A 38 4.18 -1.95 -6.30
CA THR A 38 4.14 -2.44 -7.68
C THR A 38 2.94 -1.90 -8.48
N ASN A 39 2.09 -1.07 -7.86
CA ASN A 39 0.87 -0.51 -8.45
C ASN A 39 -0.01 -1.57 -9.13
N ARG A 40 -0.19 -2.71 -8.46
CA ARG A 40 -1.00 -3.81 -8.99
C ARG A 40 -2.46 -3.53 -8.73
N GLU A 41 -3.31 -3.69 -9.74
CA GLU A 41 -4.76 -3.69 -9.53
C GLU A 41 -5.18 -5.04 -8.94
N TYR A 42 -5.96 -5.00 -7.86
CA TYR A 42 -6.43 -6.20 -7.17
C TYR A 42 -7.72 -5.91 -6.40
N PHE A 43 -8.39 -6.99 -6.02
CA PHE A 43 -9.52 -6.97 -5.10
C PHE A 43 -9.31 -8.03 -4.02
N LEU A 44 -9.68 -7.73 -2.78
CA LEU A 44 -9.74 -8.71 -1.69
C LEU A 44 -11.06 -9.49 -1.69
N ARG A 45 -12.12 -8.87 -2.21
CA ARG A 45 -13.43 -9.49 -2.38
C ARG A 45 -14.02 -9.11 -3.74
N PRO A 46 -14.77 -10.02 -4.39
CA PRO A 46 -15.39 -9.75 -5.67
C PRO A 46 -16.16 -8.41 -5.66
N ALA A 47 -16.01 -7.65 -6.74
CA ALA A 47 -16.66 -6.36 -6.99
C ALA A 47 -16.21 -5.17 -6.11
N LEU A 48 -15.20 -5.31 -5.26
CA LEU A 48 -14.56 -4.18 -4.58
C LEU A 48 -13.08 -4.10 -4.94
N MET A 49 -12.73 -3.14 -5.79
CA MET A 49 -11.34 -2.84 -6.10
C MET A 49 -10.70 -2.16 -4.90
N GLU A 50 -9.53 -2.65 -4.49
CA GLU A 50 -8.74 -2.03 -3.43
C GLU A 50 -8.07 -0.76 -3.94
N ALA A 51 -7.58 0.05 -2.99
CA ALA A 51 -6.87 1.27 -3.33
C ALA A 51 -5.66 0.98 -4.26
N PRO A 52 -5.43 1.82 -5.29
CA PRO A 52 -4.24 1.73 -6.12
C PRO A 52 -2.99 2.13 -5.30
N ARG A 53 -1.84 2.33 -5.95
CA ARG A 53 -0.64 2.81 -5.27
C ARG A 53 -0.92 4.08 -4.46
N ASN A 54 -0.53 4.06 -3.19
CA ASN A 54 -0.60 5.21 -2.30
C ASN A 54 0.80 5.59 -1.78
N LEU A 55 0.99 6.89 -1.56
CA LEU A 55 2.20 7.47 -0.98
C LEU A 55 1.76 8.38 0.16
N GLY A 56 2.23 8.08 1.37
CA GLY A 56 2.00 8.86 2.57
C GLY A 56 3.31 9.27 3.22
N LEU A 57 3.36 10.50 3.71
CA LEU A 57 4.42 10.98 4.58
C LEU A 57 3.79 11.33 5.93
N ARG A 58 4.35 10.77 7.00
CA ARG A 58 3.96 11.07 8.38
C ARG A 58 5.13 11.70 9.11
N LEU A 59 4.88 12.81 9.80
CA LEU A 59 5.83 13.47 10.66
C LEU A 59 5.27 13.45 12.07
N ASP A 60 6.01 12.87 13.00
CA ASP A 60 5.68 12.82 14.42
C ASP A 60 6.69 13.67 15.19
N TYR A 61 6.17 14.47 16.14
CA TYR A 61 6.96 15.32 17.02
C TYR A 61 6.51 15.10 18.48
N GLU A 62 7.47 14.86 19.37
CA GLU A 62 7.23 14.67 20.80
C GLU A 62 7.71 15.90 21.59
N PHE A 63 6.83 16.41 22.47
CA PHE A 63 7.01 17.66 23.21
C PHE A 63 7.82 17.46 24.50
#